data_AF-A0A1Y1JNE6-F1
#
_entry.id   AF-A0A1Y1JNE6-F1
#
_cell.length_a   1.000
_cell.length_b   1.000
_cell.length_c   1.000
_cell.angle_alpha   90.00
_cell.angle_beta   90.00
_cell.angle_gamma   90.00
#
_symmetry.space_group_name_H-M   'P 1'
#
loop_
_entity.id
_entity.type
_entity.pdbx_description
1 polymer ?
#
loop_
_entity_poly.entity_id
_entity_poly.type
_entity_poly.pdbx_seq_one_letter_code
_entity_poly.pdbx_strand_id
1 'polypeptide(L)'
;MGETSEKGNKIDEADDYKGSKKGENNLQVNDSLYDELFSLITMDNDIVKKESFKILLSLIEEKSLVNYIKKNNQKCMKVFISALSYKFELLALQCLLNLSAQIPMELIERNIIEVIFDIIREEEQDKEKDTNLIEIYIMILANLSREKTGIYKILDLTGNNEDEERNEEELAVSYYLNKLLHFFFLPIKASLSRNLDDKYLFISHILINVTSIKECAPFFKSIPLLNKLSNQILVVERFKAILPCIINLCQNETLYEFVFHEDCNMMPFLLSYVYTNDSYALSNSLIYIPPVVNDKEDKDAIHHLIVQKATILISCTRIKSRIIILLWNLYKRKKAREIANQELRKDIRHQIVQIINVIIECILHVHIYFV
;
A
#
# COMPACT_ATOMS: atom_id res chain seq x y z
N MET A 1 14.85 -61.92 65.06
CA MET A 1 14.34 -61.78 63.68
C MET A 1 14.84 -60.46 63.15
N GLY A 2 15.85 -60.31 62.30
CA GLY A 2 16.73 -61.21 61.56
C GLY A 2 17.50 -60.30 60.59
N GLU A 3 18.83 -60.35 60.68
CA GLU A 3 19.85 -60.10 59.64
C GLU A 3 19.84 -58.76 58.87
N THR A 4 20.76 -57.82 59.13
CA THR A 4 22.13 -57.70 58.59
C THR A 4 22.25 -57.64 57.05
N SER A 5 22.73 -56.53 56.50
CA SER A 5 24.15 -56.44 56.07
C SER A 5 24.47 -55.14 55.32
N GLU A 6 25.58 -54.54 55.73
CA GLU A 6 26.38 -53.58 54.97
C GLU A 6 26.96 -54.22 53.70
N LYS A 7 27.18 -53.39 52.67
CA LYS A 7 28.38 -53.27 51.80
C LYS A 7 27.95 -52.59 50.49
N GLY A 8 28.64 -51.58 49.96
CA GLY A 8 29.91 -51.01 50.34
C GLY A 8 30.21 -49.72 49.57
N ASN A 9 31.17 -48.97 50.10
CA ASN A 9 31.88 -47.90 49.39
C ASN A 9 32.80 -48.50 48.31
N LYS A 10 32.89 -47.82 47.16
CA LYS A 10 34.13 -47.34 46.49
C LYS A 10 33.71 -46.55 45.24
N ILE A 11 33.85 -45.22 45.25
CA ILE A 11 35.02 -44.42 44.85
C ILE A 11 34.98 -44.10 43.34
N ASP A 12 35.14 -42.80 43.08
CA ASP A 12 35.59 -42.08 41.87
C ASP A 12 34.60 -41.60 40.78
N GLU A 13 34.73 -40.28 40.56
CA GLU A 13 34.50 -39.49 39.34
C GLU A 13 33.03 -39.25 38.90
N ALA A 14 32.57 -38.06 38.53
CA ALA A 14 33.15 -36.73 38.43
C ALA A 14 31.99 -35.72 38.28
N ASP A 15 32.37 -34.45 38.40
CA ASP A 15 31.80 -33.27 37.77
C ASP A 15 30.69 -32.43 38.44
N ASP A 16 31.14 -31.19 38.55
CA ASP A 16 30.71 -29.97 39.18
C ASP A 16 29.53 -29.35 38.43
N TYR A 17 28.36 -29.27 39.07
CA TYR A 17 27.28 -28.38 38.64
C TYR A 17 26.94 -27.40 39.76
N LYS A 18 27.88 -26.50 40.04
CA LYS A 18 27.52 -25.16 40.53
C LYS A 18 26.86 -24.41 39.39
N GLY A 19 25.52 -24.35 39.44
CA GLY A 19 24.72 -23.45 38.63
C GLY A 19 25.14 -21.99 38.86
N SER A 20 26.02 -21.49 38.00
CA SER A 20 26.34 -20.07 37.94
C SER A 20 25.24 -19.36 37.17
N LYS A 21 24.77 -18.26 37.76
CA LYS A 21 24.01 -17.22 37.08
C LYS A 21 24.88 -16.69 35.91
N LYS A 22 24.64 -17.19 34.70
CA LYS A 22 24.91 -16.44 33.46
C LYS A 22 23.67 -15.57 33.26
N GLY A 23 23.70 -14.27 33.52
CA GLY A 23 24.62 -13.35 32.85
C GLY A 23 24.04 -13.06 31.47
N GLU A 24 22.87 -12.41 31.43
CA GLU A 24 22.42 -11.67 30.25
C GLU A 24 23.46 -10.56 30.03
N ASN A 25 24.50 -10.88 29.26
CA ASN A 25 25.45 -9.91 28.77
C ASN A 25 24.70 -9.00 27.78
N ASN A 26 24.10 -7.94 28.30
CA ASN A 26 23.90 -6.71 27.54
C ASN A 26 25.28 -6.25 27.08
N LEU A 27 25.68 -6.64 25.86
CA LEU A 27 26.75 -5.98 25.13
C LEU A 27 26.32 -4.50 24.96
N GLN A 28 26.72 -3.65 25.91
CA GLN A 28 26.69 -2.21 25.72
C GLN A 28 27.64 -1.90 24.57
N VAL A 29 27.11 -1.88 23.35
CA VAL A 29 27.79 -1.26 22.23
C VAL A 29 28.05 0.18 22.63
N ASN A 30 29.32 0.59 22.56
CA ASN A 30 29.77 1.87 23.06
C ASN A 30 29.23 2.99 22.15
N ASP A 31 28.28 3.77 22.65
CA ASP A 31 27.72 4.96 21.98
C ASP A 31 28.84 5.86 21.39
N SER A 32 30.04 5.86 21.99
CA SER A 32 31.19 6.62 21.50
C SER A 32 31.64 6.26 20.09
N LEU A 33 31.52 4.99 19.67
CA LEU A 33 31.91 4.57 18.32
C LEU A 33 30.92 5.09 17.28
N TYR A 34 29.63 5.15 17.63
CA TYR A 34 28.62 5.75 16.77
C TYR A 34 28.76 7.27 16.71
N ASP A 35 29.10 7.92 17.83
CA ASP A 35 29.43 9.34 17.84
C ASP A 35 30.62 9.66 16.90
N GLU A 36 31.68 8.86 16.95
CA GLU A 36 32.82 8.97 16.04
C GLU A 36 32.39 8.79 14.58
N LEU A 37 31.62 7.73 14.27
CA LEU A 37 31.13 7.48 12.92
C LEU A 37 30.31 8.65 12.37
N PHE A 38 29.36 9.18 13.14
CA PHE A 38 28.57 10.35 12.71
C PHE A 38 29.41 11.62 12.60
N SER A 39 30.46 11.77 13.42
CA SER A 39 31.44 12.87 13.29
C SER A 39 32.19 12.78 11.96
N LEU A 40 32.68 11.59 11.59
CA LEU A 40 33.38 11.35 10.32
C LEU A 40 32.50 11.70 9.11
N ILE A 41 31.19 11.39 9.16
CA ILE A 41 30.24 11.74 8.10
C ILE A 41 30.06 13.25 7.96
N THR A 42 30.28 14.03 9.01
CA THR A 42 30.19 15.48 8.95
C THR A 42 31.50 16.17 8.56
N MET A 43 32.61 15.44 8.44
CA MET A 43 33.91 16.01 8.09
C MET A 43 33.92 16.63 6.69
N ASP A 44 34.69 17.69 6.50
CA ASP A 44 34.87 18.32 5.18
C ASP A 44 35.85 17.54 4.29
N ASN A 45 35.54 16.26 4.06
CA ASN A 45 36.29 15.37 3.17
C ASN A 45 35.35 14.37 2.50
N ASP A 46 35.11 14.54 1.21
CA ASP A 46 34.20 13.72 0.39
C ASP A 46 34.49 12.22 0.44
N ILE A 47 35.77 11.82 0.49
CA ILE A 47 36.17 10.40 0.53
C ILE A 47 35.79 9.80 1.89
N VAL A 48 36.15 10.49 2.98
CA VAL A 48 35.82 10.06 4.34
C VAL A 48 34.30 9.96 4.51
N LYS A 49 33.56 11.00 4.10
CA LYS A 49 32.09 11.01 4.12
C LYS A 49 31.50 9.78 3.43
N LYS A 50 31.95 9.47 2.21
CA LYS A 50 31.46 8.35 1.42
C LYS A 50 31.70 7.01 2.09
N GLU A 51 32.92 6.77 2.57
CA GLU A 51 33.26 5.50 3.22
C GLU A 51 32.55 5.35 4.57
N SER A 52 32.42 6.44 5.35
CA SER A 52 31.64 6.43 6.58
C SER A 52 30.16 6.17 6.34
N PHE A 53 29.56 6.70 5.26
CA PHE A 53 28.18 6.36 4.88
C PHE A 53 28.03 4.89 4.48
N LYS A 54 29.02 4.27 3.80
CA LYS A 54 28.99 2.83 3.50
C LYS A 54 29.04 1.98 4.75
N ILE A 55 29.89 2.35 5.71
CA ILE A 55 29.95 1.68 7.02
C ILE A 55 28.61 1.82 7.73
N LEU A 56 28.06 3.04 7.78
CA LEU A 56 26.76 3.29 8.38
C LEU A 56 25.65 2.44 7.74
N LEU A 57 25.61 2.39 6.41
CA LEU A 57 24.65 1.58 5.66
C LEU A 57 24.80 0.09 5.98
N SER A 58 26.03 -0.42 6.10
CA SER A 58 26.27 -1.83 6.46
C SER A 58 25.80 -2.20 7.87
N LEU A 59 25.65 -1.21 8.75
CA LEU A 59 25.24 -1.39 10.14
C LEU A 59 23.77 -1.00 10.37
N ILE A 60 23.07 -0.45 9.38
CA ILE A 60 21.77 0.22 9.59
C ILE A 60 20.63 -0.72 10.01
N GLU A 61 20.83 -2.03 9.84
CA GLU A 61 19.92 -3.10 10.28
C GLU A 61 20.22 -3.57 11.72
N GLU A 62 21.36 -3.17 12.29
CA GLU A 62 21.75 -3.53 13.65
C GLU A 62 20.92 -2.76 14.68
N LYS A 63 20.24 -3.50 15.57
CA LYS A 63 19.37 -2.92 16.60
C LYS A 63 20.07 -1.88 17.48
N SER A 64 21.36 -2.07 17.77
CA SER A 64 22.15 -1.13 18.58
C SER A 64 22.30 0.22 17.90
N LEU A 65 22.60 0.25 16.59
CA LEU A 65 22.73 1.48 15.83
C LEU A 65 21.37 2.18 15.70
N VAL A 66 20.31 1.42 15.42
CA VAL A 66 18.96 1.97 15.30
C VAL A 66 18.50 2.61 16.62
N ASN A 67 18.76 1.95 17.76
CA ASN A 67 18.48 2.50 19.08
C ASN A 67 19.29 3.78 19.37
N TYR A 68 20.57 3.79 18.99
CA TYR A 68 21.40 4.99 19.08
C TYR A 68 20.83 6.15 18.24
N ILE A 69 20.39 5.88 17.01
CA ILE A 69 19.77 6.87 16.13
C ILE A 69 18.47 7.39 16.74
N LYS A 70 17.60 6.53 17.30
CA LYS A 70 16.38 6.96 18.00
C LYS A 70 16.71 7.91 19.16
N LYS A 71 17.67 7.55 20.02
CA LYS A 71 18.10 8.34 21.16
C LYS A 71 18.68 9.70 20.74
N ASN A 72 19.36 9.76 19.60
CA ASN A 72 20.03 10.95 19.07
C ASN A 72 19.36 11.52 17.81
N ASN A 73 18.04 11.31 17.66
CA ASN A 73 17.28 11.49 16.42
C ASN A 73 17.57 12.83 15.72
N GLN A 74 17.54 13.95 16.46
CA GLN A 74 17.77 15.28 15.86
C GLN A 74 19.17 15.43 15.23
N LYS A 75 20.21 14.94 15.90
CA LYS A 75 21.60 15.03 15.41
C LYS A 75 21.78 14.14 14.18
N CYS A 76 21.34 12.88 14.28
CA CYS A 76 21.48 11.90 13.22
C CYS A 76 20.67 12.28 11.96
N MET A 77 19.41 12.75 12.11
CA MET A 77 18.60 13.14 10.95
C MET A 77 19.12 14.36 10.22
N LYS A 78 19.72 15.34 10.93
CA LYS A 78 20.40 16.45 10.27
C LYS A 78 21.50 15.96 9.32
N VAL A 79 22.25 14.94 9.74
CA VAL A 79 23.29 14.34 8.89
C VAL A 79 22.69 13.72 7.63
N PHE A 80 21.65 12.89 7.76
CA PHE A 80 20.98 12.28 6.61
C PHE A 80 20.36 13.30 5.67
N ILE A 81 19.59 14.26 6.20
CA ILE A 81 18.92 15.31 5.41
C ILE A 81 19.97 16.17 4.70
N SER A 82 21.03 16.58 5.38
CA SER A 82 22.09 17.35 4.75
C SER A 82 22.69 16.60 3.57
N ALA A 83 22.90 15.28 3.68
CA ALA A 83 23.51 14.46 2.66
C ALA A 83 22.64 14.23 1.40
N LEU A 84 21.33 14.53 1.46
CA LEU A 84 20.44 14.46 0.30
C LEU A 84 20.79 15.51 -0.76
N SER A 85 21.38 16.64 -0.38
CA SER A 85 21.78 17.71 -1.32
C SER A 85 23.20 17.54 -1.89
N TYR A 86 23.88 16.41 -1.64
CA TYR A 86 25.29 16.19 -2.04
C TYR A 86 25.48 14.97 -2.94
N LYS A 87 26.71 14.78 -3.44
CA LYS A 87 27.17 13.63 -4.26
C LYS A 87 26.95 12.23 -3.64
N PHE A 88 26.49 12.15 -2.39
CA PHE A 88 26.29 10.90 -1.64
C PHE A 88 24.81 10.59 -1.38
N GLU A 89 23.91 11.31 -2.05
CA GLU A 89 22.47 11.19 -1.91
C GLU A 89 21.97 9.75 -1.94
N LEU A 90 22.44 8.91 -2.88
CA LEU A 90 22.02 7.51 -2.96
C LEU A 90 22.30 6.72 -1.68
N LEU A 91 23.47 6.90 -1.04
CA LEU A 91 23.82 6.19 0.19
C LEU A 91 22.96 6.69 1.36
N ALA A 92 22.75 8.01 1.44
CA ALA A 92 21.88 8.60 2.45
C ALA A 92 20.43 8.10 2.30
N LEU A 93 19.94 8.01 1.06
CA LEU A 93 18.62 7.47 0.76
C LEU A 93 18.49 6.00 1.08
N GLN A 94 19.51 5.18 0.81
CA GLN A 94 19.51 3.78 1.22
C GLN A 94 19.46 3.62 2.75
N CYS A 95 20.16 4.46 3.49
CA CYS A 95 20.05 4.50 4.95
C CYS A 95 18.64 4.92 5.39
N LEU A 96 18.09 5.99 4.83
CA LEU A 96 16.75 6.47 5.14
C LEU A 96 15.66 5.46 4.78
N LEU A 97 15.81 4.72 3.67
CA LEU A 97 14.91 3.65 3.29
C LEU A 97 14.87 2.55 4.35
N ASN A 98 16.02 2.09 4.81
CA ASN A 98 16.10 1.10 5.89
C ASN A 98 15.52 1.63 7.21
N LEU A 99 15.83 2.88 7.56
CA LEU A 99 15.31 3.51 8.77
C LEU A 99 13.80 3.74 8.71
N SER A 100 13.25 4.12 7.56
CA SER A 100 11.80 4.33 7.39
C SER A 100 10.98 3.07 7.64
N ALA A 101 11.56 1.88 7.42
CA ALA A 101 10.91 0.61 7.72
C ALA A 101 10.94 0.26 9.23
N GLN A 102 11.93 0.78 9.97
CA GLN A 102 12.19 0.41 11.36
C GLN A 102 11.70 1.45 12.37
N ILE A 103 11.82 2.73 12.01
CA ILE A 103 11.63 3.89 12.89
C ILE A 103 10.80 5.01 12.21
N PRO A 104 9.65 4.68 11.56
CA PRO A 104 8.90 5.62 10.73
C PRO A 104 8.44 6.87 11.47
N MET A 105 7.98 6.73 12.72
CA MET A 105 7.51 7.84 13.54
C MET A 105 8.62 8.87 13.80
N GLU A 106 9.82 8.41 14.14
CA GLU A 106 10.97 9.27 14.38
C GLU A 106 11.40 10.06 13.13
N LEU A 107 11.23 9.49 11.93
CA LEU A 107 11.46 10.19 10.66
C LEU A 107 10.36 11.21 10.36
N ILE A 108 9.10 10.86 10.61
CA ILE A 108 7.95 11.74 10.40
C ILE A 108 8.07 13.00 11.28
N GLU A 109 8.47 12.84 12.55
CA GLU A 109 8.73 13.95 13.49
C GLU A 109 9.87 14.87 13.05
N ARG A 110 10.76 14.40 12.16
CA ARG A 110 11.86 15.17 11.58
C ARG A 110 11.55 15.69 10.18
N ASN A 111 10.28 15.70 9.82
CA ASN A 111 9.76 16.26 8.58
C ASN A 111 10.37 15.63 7.31
N ILE A 112 10.71 14.34 7.37
CA ILE A 112 11.28 13.63 6.21
C ILE A 112 10.29 13.58 5.05
N ILE A 113 8.98 13.53 5.31
CA ILE A 113 7.95 13.56 4.26
C ILE A 113 8.06 14.87 3.47
N GLU A 114 8.06 16.00 4.17
CA GLU A 114 8.14 17.33 3.57
C GLU A 114 9.46 17.55 2.82
N VAL A 115 10.59 17.16 3.43
CA VAL A 115 11.92 17.22 2.80
C VAL A 115 11.94 16.43 1.49
N ILE A 116 11.40 15.20 1.49
CA ILE A 116 11.33 14.38 0.28
C ILE A 116 10.43 15.03 -0.77
N PHE A 117 9.28 15.59 -0.38
CA PHE A 117 8.38 16.24 -1.33
C PHE A 117 8.98 17.51 -1.95
N ASP A 118 9.74 18.29 -1.20
CA ASP A 118 10.47 19.43 -1.73
C ASP A 118 11.49 18.98 -2.80
N ILE A 119 12.23 17.89 -2.55
CA ILE A 119 13.18 17.31 -3.52
C ILE A 119 12.45 16.81 -4.77
N ILE A 120 11.38 16.03 -4.61
CA ILE A 120 10.56 15.50 -5.72
C ILE A 120 9.97 16.65 -6.58
N ARG A 121 9.64 17.78 -5.96
CA ARG A 121 9.16 18.98 -6.67
C ARG A 121 10.28 19.61 -7.51
N GLU A 122 11.49 19.71 -6.97
CA GLU A 122 12.64 20.30 -7.67
C GLU A 122 13.11 19.44 -8.85
N GLU A 123 13.12 18.11 -8.71
CA GLU A 123 13.50 17.17 -9.80
C GLU A 123 12.63 17.30 -11.07
N GLU A 124 11.36 17.74 -10.95
CA GLU A 124 10.51 17.97 -12.13
C GLU A 124 10.96 19.15 -13.00
N GLN A 125 11.60 20.14 -12.38
CA GLN A 125 12.07 21.34 -13.08
C GLN A 125 13.40 21.08 -13.80
N ASP A 126 14.17 20.12 -13.30
CA ASP A 126 15.53 19.81 -13.74
C ASP A 126 15.52 18.62 -14.72
N LYS A 127 15.07 18.86 -15.96
CA LYS A 127 14.91 17.83 -17.02
C LYS A 127 16.19 17.04 -17.36
N GLU A 128 17.35 17.49 -16.90
CA GLU A 128 18.66 16.85 -17.14
C GLU A 128 19.05 15.84 -16.04
N LYS A 129 18.39 15.87 -14.88
CA LYS A 129 18.56 14.83 -13.85
C LYS A 129 17.56 13.71 -14.11
N ASP A 130 17.94 12.77 -14.95
CA ASP A 130 17.27 11.47 -15.03
C ASP A 130 17.67 10.63 -13.79
N THR A 131 17.37 11.14 -12.60
CA THR A 131 17.68 10.48 -11.34
C THR A 131 16.67 9.35 -11.15
N ASN A 132 17.14 8.11 -11.33
CA ASN A 132 16.41 6.92 -10.94
C ASN A 132 16.13 6.83 -9.42
N LEU A 133 16.45 7.88 -8.65
CA LEU A 133 16.26 7.96 -7.20
C LEU A 133 14.81 8.23 -6.79
N ILE A 134 13.96 8.71 -7.71
CA ILE A 134 12.53 8.94 -7.46
C ILE A 134 11.83 7.73 -6.84
N GLU A 135 12.23 6.54 -7.25
CA GLU A 135 11.72 5.28 -6.71
C GLU A 135 12.04 5.13 -5.22
N ILE A 136 13.27 5.46 -4.80
CA ILE A 136 13.68 5.32 -3.39
C ILE A 136 12.91 6.31 -2.51
N TYR A 137 12.70 7.55 -2.97
CA TYR A 137 11.85 8.50 -2.25
C TYR A 137 10.43 7.96 -2.07
N ILE A 138 9.82 7.41 -3.13
CA ILE A 138 8.48 6.83 -3.08
C ILE A 138 8.47 5.64 -2.11
N MET A 139 9.49 4.78 -2.12
CA MET A 139 9.59 3.65 -1.19
C MET A 139 9.69 4.11 0.27
N ILE A 140 10.45 5.18 0.56
CA ILE A 140 10.50 5.79 1.89
C ILE A 140 9.10 6.28 2.28
N LEU A 141 8.44 7.06 1.42
CA LEU A 141 7.07 7.55 1.68
C LEU A 141 6.07 6.40 1.88
N ALA A 142 6.21 5.30 1.15
CA ALA A 142 5.39 4.10 1.33
C ALA A 142 5.56 3.49 2.74
N ASN A 143 6.79 3.47 3.28
CA ASN A 143 7.03 3.03 4.64
C ASN A 143 6.46 4.02 5.67
N LEU A 144 6.68 5.33 5.49
CA LEU A 144 6.19 6.36 6.41
C LEU A 144 4.66 6.44 6.43
N SER A 145 4.01 6.19 5.29
CA SER A 145 2.53 6.17 5.18
C SER A 145 1.87 5.01 5.94
N ARG A 146 2.63 4.07 6.52
CA ARG A 146 2.05 3.05 7.41
C ARG A 146 1.59 3.65 8.73
N GLU A 147 2.18 4.78 9.12
CA GLU A 147 1.80 5.52 10.32
C GLU A 147 0.67 6.51 10.00
N LYS A 148 -0.30 6.62 10.89
CA LYS A 148 -1.45 7.53 10.72
C LYS A 148 -1.02 8.99 10.54
N THR A 149 0.00 9.43 11.28
CA THR A 149 0.60 10.77 11.16
C THR A 149 1.24 10.98 9.79
N GLY A 150 1.88 9.95 9.22
CA GLY A 150 2.42 9.97 7.87
C GLY A 150 1.33 10.11 6.81
N ILE A 151 0.22 9.38 6.97
CA ILE A 151 -0.97 9.53 6.09
C ILE A 151 -1.50 10.96 6.14
N TYR A 152 -1.67 11.51 7.34
CA TYR A 152 -2.18 12.88 7.51
C TYR A 152 -1.27 13.92 6.87
N LYS A 153 0.06 13.79 7.03
CA LYS A 153 1.01 14.66 6.32
C LYS A 153 0.90 14.52 4.80
N ILE A 154 0.78 13.31 4.27
CA ILE A 154 0.63 13.08 2.82
C ILE A 154 -0.69 13.65 2.28
N LEU A 155 -1.75 13.65 3.10
CA LEU A 155 -3.04 14.26 2.75
C LEU A 155 -3.11 15.76 3.06
N ASP A 156 -2.03 16.36 3.55
CA ASP A 156 -1.97 17.76 4.00
C ASP A 156 -3.02 18.10 5.09
N LEU A 157 -3.34 17.13 5.94
CA LEU A 157 -4.30 17.30 7.04
C LEU A 157 -3.57 17.89 8.27
N THR A 158 -4.05 19.04 8.75
CA THR A 158 -3.53 19.65 9.98
C THR A 158 -3.93 18.83 11.20
N GLY A 159 -2.97 18.13 11.80
CA GLY A 159 -3.16 17.38 13.04
C GLY A 159 -3.15 18.30 14.26
N ASN A 160 -4.27 18.97 14.54
CA ASN A 160 -4.80 19.36 15.87
C ASN A 160 -5.76 20.55 15.77
N ASN A 161 -6.85 20.42 16.55
CA ASN A 161 -7.85 21.41 16.96
C ASN A 161 -8.99 21.73 15.97
N GLU A 162 -10.18 21.25 16.36
CA GLU A 162 -11.32 22.10 16.71
C GLU A 162 -11.22 23.54 16.20
N ASP A 163 -11.63 23.76 14.96
CA ASP A 163 -12.29 25.00 14.55
C ASP A 163 -13.26 24.62 13.44
N GLU A 164 -14.52 24.72 13.86
CA GLU A 164 -15.72 25.10 13.13
C GLU A 164 -15.55 25.38 11.62
N GLU A 165 -16.41 24.75 10.82
CA GLU A 165 -16.80 25.21 9.48
C GLU A 165 -15.65 25.47 8.50
N ARG A 166 -14.73 24.53 8.32
CA ARG A 166 -14.01 24.49 7.03
C ARG A 166 -15.00 23.99 5.97
N ASN A 167 -15.37 24.90 5.06
CA ASN A 167 -16.18 24.58 3.88
C ASN A 167 -15.62 23.31 3.22
N GLU A 168 -16.48 22.34 2.88
CA GLU A 168 -16.07 21.07 2.23
C GLU A 168 -15.26 21.28 0.94
N GLU A 169 -15.35 22.48 0.33
CA GLU A 169 -14.58 22.90 -0.84
C GLU A 169 -13.13 23.34 -0.54
N GLU A 170 -12.80 23.74 0.69
CA GLU A 170 -11.45 24.15 1.12
C GLU A 170 -10.53 22.99 1.53
N LEU A 171 -11.03 21.75 1.62
CA LEU A 171 -10.20 20.52 1.56
C LEU A 171 -9.66 20.29 0.13
N ALA A 172 -9.29 21.40 -0.54
CA ALA A 172 -8.91 21.51 -1.93
C ALA A 172 -7.61 20.74 -2.19
N VAL A 173 -7.79 19.46 -2.54
CA VAL A 173 -6.91 18.59 -3.31
C VAL A 173 -5.44 18.56 -2.81
N SER A 174 -5.15 17.65 -1.87
CA SER A 174 -3.79 17.41 -1.36
C SER A 174 -2.71 17.46 -2.45
N TYR A 175 -1.75 18.39 -2.29
CA TYR A 175 -0.69 18.64 -3.25
C TYR A 175 0.27 17.44 -3.32
N TYR A 176 0.65 16.90 -2.16
CA TYR A 176 1.53 15.75 -2.02
C TYR A 176 0.93 14.50 -2.68
N LEU A 177 -0.33 14.17 -2.37
CA LEU A 177 -0.99 13.01 -2.97
C LEU A 177 -1.21 13.17 -4.48
N ASN A 178 -1.57 14.37 -4.94
CA ASN A 178 -1.67 14.66 -6.38
C ASN A 178 -0.35 14.43 -7.11
N LYS A 179 0.77 14.86 -6.50
CA LYS A 179 2.10 14.69 -7.09
C LYS A 179 2.46 13.20 -7.23
N LEU A 180 2.15 12.39 -6.22
CA LEU A 180 2.31 10.94 -6.30
C LEU A 180 1.40 10.33 -7.39
N LEU A 181 0.14 10.72 -7.45
CA LEU A 181 -0.79 10.25 -8.47
C LEU A 181 -0.34 10.62 -9.89
N HIS A 182 0.26 11.80 -10.08
CA HIS A 182 0.87 12.18 -11.35
C HIS A 182 1.89 11.13 -11.80
N PHE A 183 2.86 10.76 -10.94
CA PHE A 183 3.84 9.71 -11.26
C PHE A 183 3.19 8.35 -11.49
N PHE A 184 2.21 7.97 -10.67
CA PHE A 184 1.51 6.70 -10.81
C PHE A 184 0.77 6.58 -12.14
N PHE A 185 0.31 7.69 -12.72
CA PHE A 185 -0.37 7.70 -14.01
C PHE A 185 0.57 7.83 -15.21
N LEU A 186 1.89 8.02 -15.00
CA LEU A 186 2.87 7.93 -16.09
C LEU A 186 2.97 6.50 -16.63
N PRO A 187 3.45 6.32 -17.87
CA PRO A 187 3.78 5.00 -18.41
C PRO A 187 4.74 4.23 -17.51
N ILE A 188 4.66 2.90 -17.55
CA ILE A 188 5.58 2.01 -16.82
C ILE A 188 7.02 2.35 -17.22
N LYS A 189 7.88 2.51 -16.22
CA LYS A 189 9.32 2.76 -16.36
C LYS A 189 10.09 1.78 -15.50
N ALA A 190 11.23 1.31 -16.01
CA ALA A 190 12.08 0.33 -15.34
C ALA A 190 12.45 0.76 -13.91
N SER A 191 12.33 -0.19 -12.98
CA SER A 191 12.73 -0.06 -11.58
C SER A 191 14.25 -0.27 -11.41
N LEU A 192 14.79 0.29 -10.34
CA LEU A 192 16.10 -0.06 -9.79
C LEU A 192 16.16 -1.54 -9.36
N SER A 193 15.03 -2.11 -8.96
CA SER A 193 14.87 -3.53 -8.64
C SER A 193 14.63 -4.33 -9.90
N ARG A 194 15.48 -5.35 -10.13
CA ARG A 194 15.30 -6.30 -11.26
C ARG A 194 14.02 -7.13 -11.16
N ASN A 195 13.34 -7.11 -10.01
CA ASN A 195 12.14 -7.90 -9.75
C ASN A 195 10.84 -7.09 -9.97
N LEU A 196 10.95 -5.81 -10.31
CA LEU A 196 9.80 -4.93 -10.55
C LEU A 196 9.98 -4.25 -11.91
N ASP A 197 8.93 -4.24 -12.73
CA ASP A 197 8.98 -3.60 -14.04
C ASP A 197 8.56 -2.12 -14.00
N ASP A 198 7.93 -1.69 -12.89
CA ASP A 198 7.41 -0.34 -12.70
C ASP A 198 7.97 0.33 -11.43
N LYS A 199 8.82 1.34 -11.63
CA LYS A 199 9.41 2.12 -10.54
C LYS A 199 8.40 2.95 -9.73
N TYR A 200 7.20 3.16 -10.26
CA TYR A 200 6.13 3.89 -9.57
C TYR A 200 5.16 2.96 -8.82
N LEU A 201 5.39 1.64 -8.84
CA LEU A 201 4.48 0.67 -8.24
C LEU A 201 4.27 0.90 -6.74
N PHE A 202 5.29 1.36 -6.02
CA PHE A 202 5.21 1.64 -4.58
C PHE A 202 4.20 2.74 -4.21
N ILE A 203 3.76 3.56 -5.17
CA ILE A 203 2.68 4.52 -4.95
C ILE A 203 1.37 3.79 -4.62
N SER A 204 1.15 2.58 -5.13
CA SER A 204 -0.02 1.78 -4.76
C SER A 204 -0.05 1.47 -3.26
N HIS A 205 1.11 1.25 -2.62
CA HIS A 205 1.20 1.01 -1.18
C HIS A 205 0.81 2.26 -0.39
N ILE A 206 1.25 3.44 -0.83
CA ILE A 206 0.82 4.73 -0.25
C ILE A 206 -0.70 4.87 -0.38
N LEU A 207 -1.26 4.63 -1.57
CA LEU A 207 -2.70 4.73 -1.82
C LEU A 207 -3.51 3.74 -0.96
N ILE A 208 -3.02 2.52 -0.74
CA ILE A 208 -3.66 1.55 0.16
C ILE A 208 -3.73 2.12 1.58
N ASN A 209 -2.63 2.67 2.08
CA ASN A 209 -2.58 3.22 3.43
C ASN A 209 -3.47 4.46 3.56
N VAL A 210 -3.39 5.40 2.60
CA VAL A 210 -4.25 6.60 2.56
C VAL A 210 -5.73 6.23 2.54
N THR A 211 -6.13 5.26 1.71
CA THR A 211 -7.54 4.86 1.59
C THR A 211 -8.05 4.03 2.77
N SER A 212 -7.16 3.59 3.67
CA SER A 212 -7.56 2.85 4.88
C SER A 212 -8.20 3.72 5.96
N ILE A 213 -8.05 5.04 5.88
CA ILE A 213 -8.66 6.01 6.80
C ILE A 213 -9.87 6.69 6.17
N LYS A 214 -10.85 7.13 6.98
CA LYS A 214 -12.09 7.72 6.46
C LYS A 214 -11.90 9.16 5.98
N GLU A 215 -10.95 9.85 6.59
CA GLU A 215 -10.61 11.25 6.36
C GLU A 215 -10.04 11.51 4.97
N CYS A 216 -9.65 10.46 4.23
CA CYS A 216 -9.26 10.59 2.82
C CYS A 216 -10.45 10.86 1.89
N ALA A 217 -11.69 10.61 2.33
CA ALA A 217 -12.87 10.64 1.46
C ALA A 217 -13.04 11.94 0.66
N PRO A 218 -12.88 13.15 1.23
CA PRO A 218 -13.01 14.40 0.47
C PRO A 218 -12.13 14.44 -0.78
N PHE A 219 -10.91 13.91 -0.71
CA PHE A 219 -9.99 13.83 -1.85
C PHE A 219 -10.52 12.95 -2.99
N PHE A 220 -11.24 11.88 -2.66
CA PHE A 220 -11.75 10.90 -3.63
C PHE A 220 -13.19 11.16 -4.08
N LYS A 221 -13.85 12.23 -3.61
CA LYS A 221 -15.15 12.71 -4.12
C LYS A 221 -15.01 13.36 -5.50
N SER A 222 -14.42 12.65 -6.46
CA SER A 222 -14.15 13.14 -7.82
C SER A 222 -14.23 12.00 -8.83
N ILE A 223 -15.29 11.98 -9.64
CA ILE A 223 -15.48 10.98 -10.70
C ILE A 223 -14.30 10.96 -11.69
N PRO A 224 -13.75 12.10 -12.16
CA PRO A 224 -12.56 12.08 -13.02
C PRO A 224 -11.35 11.39 -12.39
N LEU A 225 -11.10 11.61 -11.10
CA LEU A 225 -10.02 10.95 -10.38
C LEU A 225 -10.27 9.45 -10.23
N LEU A 226 -11.49 9.06 -9.82
CA LEU A 226 -11.90 7.66 -9.73
C LEU A 226 -11.76 6.95 -11.08
N ASN A 227 -12.06 7.62 -12.18
CA ASN A 227 -11.87 7.09 -13.54
C ASN A 227 -10.39 6.92 -13.91
N LYS A 228 -9.51 7.86 -13.54
CA LYS A 228 -8.05 7.69 -13.73
C LYS A 228 -7.51 6.49 -12.96
N LEU A 229 -7.97 6.27 -11.72
CA LEU A 229 -7.64 5.09 -10.92
C LEU A 229 -8.22 3.82 -11.56
N SER A 230 -9.47 3.88 -12.02
CA SER A 230 -10.14 2.76 -12.70
C SER A 230 -9.37 2.32 -13.94
N ASN A 231 -8.81 3.24 -14.73
CA ASN A 231 -7.97 2.88 -15.88
C ASN A 231 -6.77 2.00 -15.52
N GLN A 232 -6.26 2.07 -14.28
CA GLN A 232 -5.17 1.22 -13.81
C GLN A 232 -5.61 -0.23 -13.55
N ILE A 233 -6.92 -0.49 -13.44
CA ILE A 233 -7.48 -1.85 -13.40
C ILE A 233 -7.15 -2.60 -14.70
N LEU A 234 -7.01 -1.88 -15.82
CA LEU A 234 -6.71 -2.46 -17.13
C LEU A 234 -5.21 -2.80 -17.30
N VAL A 235 -4.35 -2.32 -16.40
CA VAL A 235 -2.91 -2.58 -16.41
C VAL A 235 -2.63 -3.67 -15.37
N VAL A 236 -2.53 -4.92 -15.83
CA VAL A 236 -2.43 -6.11 -14.97
C VAL A 236 -1.46 -5.98 -13.80
N GLU A 237 -0.24 -5.49 -14.08
CA GLU A 237 0.84 -5.37 -13.09
C GLU A 237 0.45 -4.39 -11.97
N ARG A 238 -0.08 -3.22 -12.35
CA ARG A 238 -0.58 -2.22 -11.42
C ARG A 238 -1.87 -2.65 -10.74
N PHE A 239 -2.74 -3.38 -11.43
CA PHE A 239 -4.03 -3.76 -10.87
C PHE A 239 -3.88 -4.63 -9.63
N LYS A 240 -2.98 -5.62 -9.68
CA LYS A 240 -2.66 -6.46 -8.51
C LYS A 240 -2.26 -5.62 -7.30
N ALA A 241 -1.47 -4.57 -7.54
CA ALA A 241 -0.92 -3.71 -6.51
C ALA A 241 -1.93 -2.69 -5.98
N ILE A 242 -2.84 -2.17 -6.82
CA ILE A 242 -3.83 -1.15 -6.43
C ILE A 242 -5.19 -1.71 -6.02
N LEU A 243 -5.49 -2.99 -6.28
CA LEU A 243 -6.77 -3.62 -5.93
C LEU A 243 -7.20 -3.38 -4.46
N PRO A 244 -6.32 -3.46 -3.44
CA PRO A 244 -6.74 -3.18 -2.07
C PRO A 244 -7.17 -1.72 -1.85
N CYS A 245 -6.55 -0.75 -2.54
CA CYS A 245 -6.99 0.65 -2.54
C CYS A 245 -8.39 0.78 -3.16
N ILE A 246 -8.64 0.13 -4.31
CA ILE A 246 -9.97 0.13 -4.94
C ILE A 246 -11.03 -0.47 -4.00
N ILE A 247 -10.69 -1.57 -3.31
CA ILE A 247 -11.58 -2.19 -2.33
C ILE A 247 -11.90 -1.21 -1.19
N ASN A 248 -10.89 -0.53 -0.63
CA ASN A 248 -11.09 0.47 0.42
C ASN A 248 -12.03 1.60 -0.04
N LEU A 249 -11.80 2.15 -1.24
CA LEU A 249 -12.65 3.20 -1.82
C LEU A 249 -14.09 2.72 -1.98
N CYS A 250 -14.28 1.52 -2.54
CA CYS A 250 -15.61 0.94 -2.74
C CYS A 250 -16.31 0.63 -1.41
N GLN A 251 -15.58 0.35 -0.33
CA GLN A 251 -16.16 0.04 0.98
C GLN A 251 -16.45 1.29 1.82
N ASN A 252 -15.98 2.46 1.41
CA ASN A 252 -16.21 3.72 2.10
C ASN A 252 -17.59 4.29 1.73
N GLU A 253 -18.49 4.33 2.72
CA GLU A 253 -19.89 4.75 2.52
C GLU A 253 -20.05 6.20 2.09
N THR A 254 -19.08 7.07 2.39
CA THR A 254 -19.11 8.48 1.97
C THR A 254 -18.77 8.66 0.50
N LEU A 255 -18.30 7.61 -0.18
CA LEU A 255 -17.93 7.63 -1.59
C LEU A 255 -18.94 6.89 -2.48
N TYR A 256 -20.00 6.32 -1.92
CA TYR A 256 -20.96 5.51 -2.69
C TYR A 256 -21.59 6.26 -3.85
N GLU A 257 -21.99 7.52 -3.65
CA GLU A 257 -22.56 8.38 -4.71
C GLU A 257 -21.59 8.59 -5.88
N PHE A 258 -20.28 8.56 -5.64
CA PHE A 258 -19.24 8.76 -6.66
C PHE A 258 -18.79 7.44 -7.30
N VAL A 259 -18.67 6.37 -6.50
CA VAL A 259 -18.26 5.04 -6.97
C VAL A 259 -19.36 4.36 -7.78
N PHE A 260 -20.62 4.58 -7.42
CA PHE A 260 -21.78 4.04 -8.14
C PHE A 260 -22.34 5.00 -9.18
N HIS A 261 -21.78 6.21 -9.31
CA HIS A 261 -22.21 7.17 -10.32
C HIS A 261 -22.16 6.55 -11.74
N GLU A 262 -23.12 6.91 -12.58
CA GLU A 262 -23.26 6.34 -13.93
C GLU A 262 -22.06 6.57 -14.86
N ASP A 263 -21.30 7.64 -14.61
CA ASP A 263 -20.07 8.00 -15.33
C ASP A 263 -18.79 7.43 -14.71
N CYS A 264 -18.89 6.71 -13.59
CA CYS A 264 -17.76 6.09 -12.93
C CYS A 264 -17.49 4.68 -13.48
N ASN A 265 -16.30 4.47 -14.03
CA ASN A 265 -15.87 3.22 -14.67
C ASN A 265 -15.39 2.14 -13.70
N MET A 266 -15.37 2.43 -12.39
CA MET A 266 -14.82 1.52 -11.39
C MET A 266 -15.58 0.19 -11.35
N MET A 267 -16.91 0.23 -11.22
CA MET A 267 -17.74 -0.98 -11.20
C MET A 267 -17.73 -1.74 -12.54
N PRO A 268 -17.91 -1.09 -13.72
CA PRO A 268 -17.74 -1.75 -15.02
C PRO A 268 -16.41 -2.51 -15.16
N PHE A 269 -15.29 -1.90 -14.79
CA PHE A 269 -13.98 -2.54 -14.93
C PHE A 269 -13.78 -3.68 -13.93
N LEU A 270 -14.25 -3.54 -12.69
CA LEU A 270 -14.23 -4.65 -11.73
C LEU A 270 -15.07 -5.84 -12.22
N LEU A 271 -16.24 -5.58 -12.80
CA LEU A 271 -17.09 -6.63 -13.37
C LEU A 271 -16.43 -7.33 -14.55
N SER A 272 -15.69 -6.61 -15.40
CA SER A 272 -14.98 -7.24 -16.54
C SER A 272 -13.98 -8.33 -16.12
N TYR A 273 -13.47 -8.31 -14.88
CA TYR A 273 -12.62 -9.38 -14.35
C TYR A 273 -13.38 -10.61 -13.88
N VAL A 274 -14.64 -10.45 -13.47
CA VAL A 274 -15.49 -11.54 -12.96
C VAL A 274 -16.39 -12.10 -14.07
N TYR A 275 -16.66 -11.28 -15.08
CA TYR A 275 -17.46 -11.66 -16.23
C TYR A 275 -16.78 -12.77 -17.03
N THR A 276 -17.49 -13.87 -17.20
CA THR A 276 -17.13 -14.95 -18.14
C THR A 276 -18.17 -14.97 -19.26
N ASN A 277 -17.71 -15.02 -20.51
CA ASN A 277 -18.59 -15.10 -21.69
C ASN A 277 -19.57 -16.29 -21.63
N ASP A 278 -19.28 -17.32 -20.83
CA ASP A 278 -20.15 -18.47 -20.62
C ASP A 278 -21.49 -18.13 -19.93
N SER A 279 -21.56 -17.02 -19.20
CA SER A 279 -22.81 -16.57 -18.55
C SER A 279 -23.91 -16.20 -19.57
N TYR A 280 -23.53 -15.74 -20.77
CA TYR A 280 -24.47 -15.50 -21.87
C TYR A 280 -24.90 -16.82 -22.55
N ALA A 281 -23.99 -17.81 -22.63
CA ALA A 281 -24.30 -19.13 -23.17
C ALA A 281 -25.29 -19.90 -22.29
N LEU A 282 -25.20 -19.76 -20.96
CA LEU A 282 -26.20 -20.32 -20.03
C LEU A 282 -27.57 -19.64 -20.16
N SER A 283 -27.63 -18.31 -20.30
CA SER A 283 -28.91 -17.60 -20.47
C SER A 283 -29.63 -17.87 -21.80
N ASN A 284 -28.89 -18.22 -22.88
CA ASN A 284 -29.48 -18.52 -24.18
C ASN A 284 -30.02 -19.96 -24.31
N SER A 285 -29.86 -20.80 -23.27
CA SER A 285 -30.45 -22.15 -23.25
C SER A 285 -31.92 -22.17 -22.80
N LEU A 286 -32.47 -21.04 -22.33
CA LEU A 286 -33.87 -20.91 -21.95
C LEU A 286 -34.50 -19.72 -22.68
N ILE A 287 -35.13 -20.03 -23.81
CA ILE A 287 -36.09 -19.21 -24.56
C ILE A 287 -35.45 -18.05 -25.35
N TYR A 288 -35.05 -18.37 -26.59
CA TYR A 288 -34.82 -17.40 -27.66
C TYR A 288 -36.17 -16.75 -28.06
N ILE A 289 -36.38 -15.50 -27.68
CA ILE A 289 -37.38 -14.61 -28.30
C ILE A 289 -36.59 -13.52 -29.04
N PRO A 290 -36.80 -13.34 -30.35
CA PRO A 290 -36.06 -12.33 -31.11
C PRO A 290 -36.44 -10.93 -30.64
N PRO A 291 -35.50 -9.98 -30.59
CA PRO A 291 -35.79 -8.65 -30.11
C PRO A 291 -36.60 -7.88 -31.15
N VAL A 292 -37.82 -7.51 -30.76
CA VAL A 292 -38.52 -6.37 -31.36
C VAL A 292 -37.64 -5.13 -31.13
N VAL A 293 -37.35 -4.45 -32.23
CA VAL A 293 -36.63 -3.18 -32.28
C VAL A 293 -37.37 -2.17 -31.42
N ASN A 294 -36.74 -1.69 -30.34
CA ASN A 294 -36.85 -0.33 -29.80
C ASN A 294 -35.86 -0.15 -28.63
N ASP A 295 -35.16 1.00 -28.64
CA ASP A 295 -34.25 1.54 -27.61
C ASP A 295 -32.95 0.75 -27.29
N LYS A 296 -32.15 0.41 -28.31
CA LYS A 296 -30.97 -0.47 -28.19
C LYS A 296 -29.59 0.16 -28.44
N GLU A 297 -29.43 1.47 -28.51
CA GLU A 297 -28.08 2.02 -28.75
C GLU A 297 -27.21 2.14 -27.48
N ASP A 298 -27.80 2.26 -26.28
CA ASP A 298 -27.03 2.45 -25.03
C ASP A 298 -26.65 1.14 -24.30
N LYS A 299 -27.45 0.07 -24.47
CA LYS A 299 -27.23 -1.22 -23.79
C LYS A 299 -25.98 -1.95 -24.29
N ASP A 300 -25.57 -1.67 -25.52
CA ASP A 300 -24.45 -2.35 -26.16
C ASP A 300 -23.09 -1.74 -25.77
N ALA A 301 -23.00 -0.45 -25.43
CA ALA A 301 -21.71 0.22 -25.20
C ALA A 301 -20.95 -0.30 -23.97
N ILE A 302 -21.61 -0.49 -22.82
CA ILE A 302 -20.96 -1.02 -21.61
C ILE A 302 -20.82 -2.53 -21.65
N HIS A 303 -21.79 -3.26 -22.22
CA HIS A 303 -21.60 -4.69 -22.42
C HIS A 303 -20.41 -4.95 -23.35
N HIS A 304 -20.28 -4.19 -24.44
CA HIS A 304 -19.08 -4.18 -25.25
C HIS A 304 -17.84 -3.75 -24.47
N LEU A 305 -17.89 -2.74 -23.60
CA LEU A 305 -16.76 -2.36 -22.76
C LEU A 305 -16.34 -3.50 -21.80
N ILE A 306 -17.29 -4.10 -21.09
CA ILE A 306 -17.07 -5.21 -20.16
C ILE A 306 -16.54 -6.42 -20.91
N VAL A 307 -17.15 -6.79 -22.04
CA VAL A 307 -16.74 -7.95 -22.86
C VAL A 307 -15.40 -7.71 -23.56
N GLN A 308 -15.19 -6.54 -24.15
CA GLN A 308 -13.93 -6.14 -24.81
C GLN A 308 -12.79 -6.10 -23.81
N LYS A 309 -13.04 -5.67 -22.57
CA LYS A 309 -12.01 -5.69 -21.52
C LYS A 309 -11.85 -7.08 -20.91
N ALA A 310 -12.92 -7.84 -20.69
CA ALA A 310 -12.86 -9.20 -20.14
C ALA A 310 -11.98 -10.15 -20.97
N THR A 311 -11.94 -9.98 -22.30
CA THR A 311 -11.06 -10.77 -23.19
C THR A 311 -9.58 -10.42 -23.07
N ILE A 312 -9.23 -9.25 -22.54
CA ILE A 312 -7.85 -8.76 -22.37
C ILE A 312 -7.30 -9.12 -20.97
N LEU A 313 -8.17 -9.30 -19.98
CA LEU A 313 -7.80 -9.33 -18.57
C LEU A 313 -7.50 -10.77 -18.09
N ILE A 314 -6.40 -10.90 -17.34
CA ILE A 314 -5.81 -12.19 -16.94
C ILE A 314 -6.76 -13.04 -16.06
N SER A 315 -6.71 -14.36 -16.27
CA SER A 315 -7.30 -15.42 -15.45
C SER A 315 -6.66 -15.56 -14.05
N CYS A 316 -6.56 -14.48 -13.27
CA CYS A 316 -6.00 -14.53 -11.93
C CYS A 316 -7.11 -14.83 -10.90
N THR A 317 -7.22 -16.09 -10.49
CA THR A 317 -8.24 -16.55 -9.52
C THR A 317 -8.27 -15.72 -8.24
N ARG A 318 -7.11 -15.33 -7.70
CA ARG A 318 -7.02 -14.51 -6.48
C ARG A 318 -7.66 -13.12 -6.63
N ILE A 319 -7.45 -12.48 -7.77
CA ILE A 319 -8.06 -11.17 -8.10
C ILE A 319 -9.57 -11.35 -8.20
N LYS A 320 -10.03 -12.34 -8.98
CA LYS A 320 -11.46 -12.64 -9.15
C LYS A 320 -12.15 -12.88 -7.81
N SER A 321 -11.58 -13.71 -6.93
CA SER A 321 -12.13 -13.97 -5.60
C SER A 321 -12.25 -12.70 -4.75
N ARG A 322 -11.26 -11.80 -4.79
CA ARG A 322 -11.32 -10.54 -4.03
C ARG A 322 -12.42 -9.60 -4.55
N ILE A 323 -12.60 -9.51 -5.87
CA ILE A 323 -13.67 -8.71 -6.48
C ILE A 323 -15.03 -9.30 -6.13
N ILE A 324 -15.19 -10.63 -6.21
CA ILE A 324 -16.42 -11.33 -5.80
C ILE A 324 -16.76 -11.01 -4.33
N ILE A 325 -15.78 -11.12 -3.43
CA ILE A 325 -15.98 -10.79 -2.01
C ILE A 325 -16.38 -9.32 -1.84
N LEU A 326 -15.77 -8.41 -2.59
CA LEU A 326 -16.15 -6.99 -2.57
C LEU A 326 -17.61 -6.81 -2.98
N LEU A 327 -18.03 -7.35 -4.15
CA LEU A 327 -19.39 -7.22 -4.66
C LEU A 327 -20.43 -7.79 -3.68
N TRP A 328 -20.12 -8.95 -3.09
CA TRP A 328 -20.93 -9.57 -2.04
C TRP A 328 -21.08 -8.67 -0.82
N ASN A 329 -19.98 -8.09 -0.34
CA ASN A 329 -19.99 -7.21 0.82
C ASN A 329 -20.77 -5.92 0.56
N LEU A 330 -20.65 -5.33 -0.64
CA LEU A 330 -21.43 -4.16 -1.04
C LEU A 330 -22.92 -4.50 -1.07
N TYR A 331 -23.29 -5.62 -1.67
CA TYR A 331 -24.69 -6.03 -1.75
C TYR A 331 -25.30 -6.39 -0.39
N LYS A 332 -24.52 -6.82 0.60
CA LYS A 332 -25.05 -7.03 1.95
C LYS A 332 -25.44 -5.72 2.66
N ARG A 333 -24.80 -4.59 2.32
CA ARG A 333 -25.03 -3.31 2.97
C ARG A 333 -26.26 -2.62 2.40
N LYS A 334 -27.21 -2.26 3.27
CA LYS A 334 -28.47 -1.60 2.88
C LYS A 334 -28.22 -0.30 2.11
N LYS A 335 -27.37 0.59 2.64
CA LYS A 335 -27.05 1.88 2.03
C LYS A 335 -26.38 1.73 0.65
N ALA A 336 -25.45 0.80 0.50
CA ALA A 336 -24.81 0.51 -0.78
C ALA A 336 -25.83 0.02 -1.81
N ARG A 337 -26.73 -0.91 -1.43
CA ARG A 337 -27.81 -1.38 -2.32
C ARG A 337 -28.76 -0.26 -2.74
N GLU A 338 -29.16 0.60 -1.81
CA GLU A 338 -30.08 1.70 -2.08
C GLU A 338 -29.48 2.69 -3.09
N ILE A 339 -28.24 3.14 -2.85
CA ILE A 339 -27.55 4.07 -3.75
C ILE A 339 -27.24 3.40 -5.09
N ALA A 340 -26.74 2.15 -5.10
CA ALA A 340 -26.52 1.43 -6.35
C ALA A 340 -27.82 1.17 -7.12
N ASN A 341 -29.00 1.16 -6.48
CA ASN A 341 -30.27 1.05 -7.19
C ASN A 341 -30.72 2.35 -7.85
N GLN A 342 -30.22 3.49 -7.36
CA GLN A 342 -30.55 4.84 -7.82
C GLN A 342 -29.53 5.33 -8.86
N GLU A 343 -28.24 5.25 -8.52
CA GLU A 343 -27.14 5.90 -9.26
C GLU A 343 -26.46 4.98 -10.28
N LEU A 344 -26.44 3.67 -10.03
CA LEU A 344 -25.76 2.74 -10.92
C LEU A 344 -26.63 2.43 -12.13
N ARG A 345 -26.03 2.46 -13.33
CA ARG A 345 -26.72 2.07 -14.56
C ARG A 345 -27.38 0.69 -14.42
N LYS A 346 -28.62 0.58 -14.91
CA LYS A 346 -29.52 -0.56 -14.66
C LYS A 346 -28.91 -1.90 -15.09
N ASP A 347 -28.15 -1.88 -16.17
CA ASP A 347 -27.50 -3.02 -16.82
C ASP A 347 -26.31 -3.54 -16.01
N ILE A 348 -25.49 -2.65 -15.44
CA ILE A 348 -24.41 -3.01 -14.49
C ILE A 348 -25.02 -3.65 -13.24
N ARG A 349 -26.09 -3.04 -12.70
CA ARG A 349 -26.81 -3.58 -11.54
C ARG A 349 -27.34 -4.99 -11.81
N HIS A 350 -27.91 -5.23 -12.99
CA HIS A 350 -28.42 -6.56 -13.35
C HIS A 350 -27.31 -7.62 -13.32
N GLN A 351 -26.13 -7.30 -13.86
CA GLN A 351 -24.96 -8.20 -13.83
C GLN A 351 -24.47 -8.48 -12.41
N ILE A 352 -24.42 -7.47 -11.55
CA ILE A 352 -24.04 -7.65 -10.13
C ILE A 352 -25.00 -8.64 -9.45
N VAL A 353 -26.31 -8.48 -9.66
CA VAL A 353 -27.32 -9.38 -9.08
C VAL A 353 -27.18 -10.81 -9.61
N GLN A 354 -26.96 -10.99 -10.91
CA GLN A 354 -26.71 -12.30 -11.50
C GLN A 354 -25.49 -13.00 -10.87
N ILE A 355 -24.36 -12.29 -10.77
CA ILE A 355 -23.14 -12.82 -10.14
C ILE A 355 -23.40 -13.22 -8.68
N ILE A 356 -24.14 -12.40 -7.94
CA ILE A 356 -24.46 -12.66 -6.53
C ILE A 356 -25.38 -13.87 -6.37
N ASN A 357 -26.38 -14.04 -7.23
CA ASN A 357 -27.26 -15.20 -7.20
C ASN A 357 -26.47 -16.49 -7.45
N VAL A 358 -25.56 -16.49 -8.43
CA VAL A 358 -24.66 -17.63 -8.68
C VAL A 358 -23.80 -17.95 -7.45
N ILE A 359 -23.26 -16.93 -6.76
CA ILE A 359 -22.48 -17.12 -5.54
C ILE A 359 -23.34 -17.74 -4.43
N ILE A 360 -24.56 -17.25 -4.23
CA ILE A 360 -25.50 -17.79 -3.24
C ILE A 360 -25.81 -19.25 -3.54
N GLU A 361 -26.13 -19.57 -4.79
CA GLU A 361 -26.40 -20.95 -5.24
C GLU A 361 -25.20 -21.86 -4.97
N CYS A 362 -23.98 -21.42 -5.29
CA CYS A 362 -22.77 -22.19 -4.99
C CYS A 362 -22.57 -22.43 -3.49
N ILE A 363 -22.80 -21.41 -2.64
CA ILE A 363 -22.67 -21.54 -1.18
C ILE A 363 -23.75 -22.48 -0.62
N LEU A 364 -25.00 -22.35 -1.09
CA LEU A 364 -26.11 -23.21 -0.68
C LEU A 364 -25.89 -24.67 -1.12
N HIS A 365 -25.39 -24.89 -2.34
CA HIS A 365 -25.03 -26.24 -2.80
C HIS A 365 -23.92 -26.87 -1.96
N VAL A 366 -22.91 -26.11 -1.54
CA VAL A 366 -21.85 -26.63 -0.64
C VAL A 366 -22.42 -27.01 0.73
N HIS A 367 -23.41 -26.27 1.24
CA HIS A 367 -24.06 -26.62 2.51
C HIS A 367 -24.99 -27.83 2.42
N ILE A 368 -25.57 -28.13 1.25
CA ILE A 368 -26.44 -29.30 1.05
C ILE A 368 -25.63 -30.61 0.94
N TYR A 369 -24.36 -30.55 0.55
CA TYR A 369 -23.49 -31.75 0.46
C TYR A 369 -22.70 -32.06 1.75
N PHE A 370 -22.82 -31.23 2.79
CA PHE A 370 -22.15 -31.42 4.09
C PHE A 370 -23.13 -31.64 5.27
N VAL A 371 -24.41 -31.87 4.97
CA VAL A 371 -25.43 -32.40 5.90
C VAL A 371 -25.87 -33.76 5.37
#